data_AF-A0A4Y7PXJ2-F1
#
_entry.id   AF-A0A4Y7PXJ2-F1
#
_cell.length_a   1.000
_cell.length_b   1.000
_cell.length_c   1.000
_cell.angle_alpha   90.00
_cell.angle_beta   90.00
_cell.angle_gamma   90.00
#
_symmetry.space_group_name_H-M   'P 1'
#
loop_
_entity.id
_entity.type
_entity.pdbx_description
1 polymer ?
#
loop_
_entity_poly.entity_id
_entity_poly.type
_entity_poly.pdbx_seq_one_letter_code
_entity_poly.pdbx_strand_id
1 'polypeptide(L)'
;MISVNDTRIPLVIIELKKELGEGGCDPTTQAGLSMKRYWIPAERQPIRERCCCPTLMLAGGGPWLGVLGGVFTDRFIVQRLTPMEWFAHSSTKEDGRVYHLTRVLIAFRECIHDLETFYRSEVPKLRALEAGHAHPRFYPFSNTFVDEAGKVFTFQYVRKLESDPACVTYLARIDSPQPIFPDLPTSATPADSCNIVVKFVNRYGTEVHEFLAKRNHAPRLRYCGPIPNSVVQERLPEALKVLPPPGLSLGPMQMVVMDYVPQSKHTPADARSKVKVVLDELHSNGFVFGDLRPQNVLFDESGEVQFIDFDWTGRSNDDKSDGIYARYPLNISQNIPWPEGVKGLSTILPQHDQEMCAKMFF
;
A
#
# COMPACT_ATOMS: atom_id res chain seq x y z
N MET A 1 26.85 -8.23 10.91
CA MET A 1 26.07 -9.46 11.18
C MET A 1 25.87 -9.58 12.67
N ILE A 2 24.80 -10.25 13.09
CA ILE A 2 24.55 -10.59 14.50
C ILE A 2 24.29 -12.09 14.65
N SER A 3 24.35 -12.61 15.87
CA SER A 3 23.92 -13.97 16.20
C SER A 3 22.64 -13.93 17.03
N VAL A 4 21.64 -14.71 16.63
CA VAL A 4 20.39 -14.93 17.35
C VAL A 4 20.11 -16.43 17.34
N ASN A 5 20.02 -17.06 18.52
CA ASN A 5 19.84 -18.51 18.67
C ASN A 5 20.81 -19.31 17.78
N ASP A 6 22.10 -19.00 17.88
CA ASP A 6 23.20 -19.58 17.09
C ASP A 6 23.10 -19.43 15.55
N THR A 7 22.13 -18.63 15.07
CA THR A 7 21.96 -18.32 13.66
C THR A 7 22.58 -16.96 13.35
N ARG A 8 23.50 -16.92 12.38
CA ARG A 8 24.10 -15.66 11.91
C ARG A 8 23.17 -14.93 10.94
N ILE A 9 22.82 -13.68 11.27
CA ILE A 9 21.88 -12.85 10.52
C ILE A 9 22.60 -11.66 9.88
N PRO A 10 22.35 -11.34 8.59
CA PRO A 10 22.89 -10.15 7.96
C PRO A 10 21.96 -8.97 8.24
N LEU A 11 22.45 -7.99 9.02
CA LEU A 11 21.73 -6.71 9.16
C LEU A 11 21.92 -5.84 7.92
N VAL A 12 23.15 -5.80 7.40
CA VAL A 12 23.56 -5.02 6.23
C VAL A 12 24.34 -5.89 5.28
N ILE A 13 24.02 -5.80 3.99
CA ILE A 13 24.80 -6.35 2.88
C ILE A 13 25.42 -5.20 2.11
N ILE A 14 26.72 -5.29 1.82
CA ILE A 14 27.46 -4.23 1.15
C ILE A 14 27.99 -4.75 -0.19
N GLU A 15 27.65 -4.08 -1.28
CA GLU A 15 28.13 -4.38 -2.63
C GLU A 15 28.67 -3.12 -3.28
N LEU A 16 30.00 -2.96 -3.25
CA LEU A 16 30.69 -1.78 -3.78
C LEU A 16 31.61 -2.16 -4.94
N LYS A 17 31.58 -1.35 -5.99
CA LYS A 17 32.48 -1.41 -7.15
C LYS A 17 33.46 -0.23 -7.10
N LYS A 18 34.59 -0.28 -7.83
CA LYS A 18 35.45 0.90 -7.90
C LYS A 18 34.78 1.99 -8.72
N GLU A 19 34.03 1.61 -9.75
CA GLU A 19 33.17 2.51 -10.53
C GLU A 19 31.84 1.85 -10.88
N LEU A 20 30.81 2.67 -11.14
CA LEU A 20 29.54 2.15 -11.65
C LEU A 20 29.76 1.49 -13.01
N GLY A 21 29.31 0.24 -13.15
CA GLY A 21 29.47 -0.57 -14.37
C GLY A 21 30.72 -1.46 -14.38
N GLU A 22 31.64 -1.33 -13.42
CA GLU A 22 32.80 -2.23 -13.32
C GLU A 22 32.37 -3.66 -12.91
N GLY A 23 32.99 -4.67 -13.51
CA GLY A 23 32.75 -6.07 -13.18
C GLY A 23 31.54 -6.71 -13.85
N GLY A 24 30.89 -6.00 -14.79
CA GLY A 24 29.83 -6.54 -15.64
C GLY A 24 28.50 -6.79 -14.92
N CYS A 25 28.33 -6.27 -13.71
CA CYS A 25 27.08 -6.39 -12.96
C CYS A 25 26.73 -5.09 -12.23
N ASP A 26 25.44 -4.80 -12.17
CA ASP A 26 24.90 -3.69 -11.37
C ASP A 26 25.00 -4.03 -9.87
N PRO A 27 25.64 -3.19 -9.04
CA PRO A 27 25.81 -3.46 -7.61
C PRO A 27 24.46 -3.55 -6.87
N THR A 28 23.42 -2.84 -7.32
CA THR A 28 22.10 -2.88 -6.66
C THR A 28 21.41 -4.23 -6.87
N THR A 29 21.51 -4.78 -8.08
CA THR A 29 21.05 -6.13 -8.42
C THR A 29 21.86 -7.19 -7.68
N GLN A 30 23.18 -7.02 -7.62
CA GLN A 30 24.06 -7.95 -6.90
C GLN A 30 23.72 -7.99 -5.41
N ALA A 31 23.43 -6.84 -4.77
CA ALA A 31 23.07 -6.80 -3.36
C ALA A 31 21.82 -7.63 -3.06
N GLY A 32 20.78 -7.52 -3.91
CA GLY A 32 19.58 -8.35 -3.82
C GLY A 32 19.86 -9.84 -4.00
N LEU A 33 20.74 -10.21 -4.94
CA LEU A 33 21.16 -11.61 -5.13
C LEU A 33 21.98 -12.12 -3.95
N SER A 34 22.83 -11.29 -3.35
CA SER A 34 23.59 -11.60 -2.14
C SER A 34 22.66 -11.81 -0.94
N MET A 35 21.60 -11.00 -0.79
CA MET A 35 20.55 -11.24 0.20
C MET A 35 19.90 -12.61 0.00
N LYS A 36 19.50 -12.92 -1.24
CA LYS A 36 18.91 -14.21 -1.59
C LYS A 36 19.84 -15.37 -1.24
N ARG A 37 21.12 -15.27 -1.63
CA ARG A 37 22.14 -16.28 -1.31
C ARG A 37 22.33 -16.45 0.20
N TYR A 38 22.22 -15.37 0.97
CA TYR A 38 22.37 -15.43 2.41
C TYR A 38 21.16 -16.10 3.08
N TRP A 39 19.93 -15.84 2.64
CA TRP A 39 18.72 -16.34 3.33
C TRP A 39 18.23 -17.72 2.88
N ILE A 40 18.70 -18.25 1.75
CA ILE A 40 18.30 -19.57 1.23
C ILE A 40 18.79 -20.75 2.10
N PRO A 41 20.06 -20.81 2.57
CA PRO A 41 20.59 -21.98 3.27
C PRO A 41 19.76 -22.42 4.49
N ALA A 42 19.71 -23.73 4.73
CA ALA A 42 18.88 -24.35 5.77
C ALA A 42 19.22 -23.85 7.19
N GLU A 43 20.47 -23.45 7.43
CA GLU A 43 20.93 -22.85 8.68
C GLU A 43 20.09 -21.64 9.13
N ARG A 44 19.46 -20.91 8.20
CA ARG A 44 18.66 -19.71 8.50
C ARG A 44 17.17 -20.00 8.61
N GLN A 45 16.74 -21.25 8.40
CA GLN A 45 15.34 -21.66 8.49
C GLN A 45 14.68 -21.27 9.82
N PRO A 46 15.32 -21.42 11.00
CA PRO A 46 14.69 -21.09 12.29
C PRO A 46 14.26 -19.62 12.43
N ILE A 47 14.98 -18.71 11.76
CA ILE A 47 14.68 -17.27 11.73
C ILE A 47 13.72 -16.96 10.57
N ARG A 48 13.97 -17.55 9.40
CA ARG A 48 13.18 -17.34 8.18
C ARG A 48 11.73 -17.75 8.34
N GLU A 49 11.46 -18.78 9.13
CA GLU A 49 10.09 -19.22 9.39
C GLU A 49 9.34 -18.27 10.33
N ARG A 50 10.02 -17.37 11.05
CA ARG A 50 9.39 -16.46 12.02
C ARG A 50 9.15 -15.05 11.50
N CYS A 51 9.85 -14.63 10.45
CA CYS A 51 9.77 -13.25 9.96
C CYS A 51 10.05 -13.12 8.46
N CYS A 52 9.79 -11.93 7.92
CA CYS A 52 10.11 -11.60 6.53
C CYS A 52 11.59 -11.26 6.29
N CYS A 53 12.50 -11.62 7.20
CA CYS A 53 13.94 -11.46 7.02
C CYS A 53 14.38 -10.06 6.53
N PRO A 54 13.89 -8.95 7.13
CA PRO A 54 14.28 -7.61 6.71
C PRO A 54 15.80 -7.46 6.72
N THR A 55 16.36 -6.94 5.63
CA THR A 55 17.81 -6.79 5.44
C THR A 55 18.08 -5.46 4.77
N LEU A 56 18.94 -4.63 5.36
CA LEU A 56 19.42 -3.41 4.73
C LEU A 56 20.56 -3.72 3.76
N MET A 57 20.73 -2.89 2.74
CA MET A 57 21.85 -3.01 1.83
C MET A 57 22.40 -1.65 1.46
N LEU A 58 23.72 -1.60 1.29
CA LEU A 58 24.43 -0.46 0.74
C LEU A 58 25.09 -0.91 -0.56
N ALA A 59 24.70 -0.30 -1.67
CA ALA A 59 25.19 -0.67 -2.99
C ALA A 59 25.64 0.54 -3.78
N GLY A 60 26.73 0.41 -4.53
CA GLY A 60 27.27 1.56 -5.26
C GLY A 60 28.56 1.29 -6.02
N GLY A 61 29.13 2.36 -6.57
CA GLY A 61 30.37 2.33 -7.33
C GLY A 61 31.01 3.72 -7.38
N GLY A 62 32.31 3.77 -7.10
CA GLY A 62 33.04 5.03 -7.00
C GLY A 62 32.40 5.95 -5.95
N PRO A 63 32.08 7.21 -6.29
CA PRO A 63 31.43 8.15 -5.37
C PRO A 63 29.91 7.96 -5.25
N TRP A 64 29.33 6.98 -5.94
CA TRP A 64 27.88 6.77 -5.94
C TRP A 64 27.48 5.70 -4.94
N LEU A 65 26.54 6.01 -4.04
CA LEU A 65 25.97 5.06 -3.08
C LEU A 65 24.45 5.17 -3.01
N GLY A 66 23.79 4.02 -2.92
CA GLY A 66 22.36 3.91 -2.68
C GLY A 66 22.06 2.95 -1.52
N VAL A 67 21.03 3.28 -0.75
CA VAL A 67 20.51 2.41 0.31
C VAL A 67 19.33 1.62 -0.24
N LEU A 68 19.34 0.32 -0.01
CA LEU A 68 18.24 -0.58 -0.34
C LEU A 68 17.73 -1.30 0.91
N GLY A 69 16.48 -1.73 0.85
CA GLY A 69 15.84 -2.60 1.83
C GLY A 69 15.31 -3.83 1.12
N GLY A 70 15.47 -4.99 1.75
CA GLY A 70 14.94 -6.24 1.25
C GLY A 70 14.13 -6.99 2.29
N VAL A 71 13.07 -7.64 1.85
CA VAL A 71 12.29 -8.60 2.64
C VAL A 71 12.09 -9.88 1.85
N PHE A 72 11.90 -10.98 2.56
CA PHE A 72 11.57 -12.29 2.04
C PHE A 72 10.16 -12.69 2.49
N THR A 73 9.18 -12.54 1.61
CA THR A 73 7.81 -13.06 1.79
C THR A 73 7.75 -14.49 1.22
N ASP A 74 6.80 -14.79 0.34
CA ASP A 74 6.86 -15.84 -0.67
C ASP A 74 7.89 -15.56 -1.79
N ARG A 75 8.34 -14.31 -1.92
CA ARG A 75 9.35 -13.85 -2.88
C ARG A 75 10.34 -12.91 -2.20
N PHE A 76 11.49 -12.70 -2.84
CA PHE A 76 12.42 -11.64 -2.43
C PHE A 76 11.97 -10.32 -3.04
N ILE A 77 11.66 -9.35 -2.18
CA ILE A 77 11.28 -8.00 -2.57
C ILE A 77 12.44 -7.10 -2.15
N VAL A 78 13.08 -6.44 -3.11
CA VAL A 78 14.17 -5.50 -2.88
C VAL A 78 13.75 -4.16 -3.45
N GLN A 79 13.80 -3.14 -2.61
CA GLN A 79 13.43 -1.77 -2.97
C GLN A 79 14.57 -0.80 -2.68
N ARG A 80 14.67 0.24 -3.51
CA ARG A 80 15.58 1.36 -3.29
C ARG A 80 14.93 2.30 -2.29
N LEU A 81 15.59 2.50 -1.15
CA LEU A 81 15.13 3.42 -0.09
C LEU A 81 15.65 4.84 -0.34
N THR A 82 16.74 4.97 -1.10
CA THR A 82 17.24 6.25 -1.61
C THR A 82 17.51 6.14 -3.11
N PRO A 83 17.56 7.27 -3.83
CA PRO A 83 18.25 7.35 -5.11
C PRO A 83 19.73 6.91 -5.00
N MET A 84 20.39 6.82 -6.15
CA MET A 84 21.85 6.73 -6.18
C MET A 84 22.42 8.13 -5.92
N GLU A 85 23.01 8.31 -4.75
CA GLU A 85 23.46 9.59 -4.23
C GLU A 85 24.97 9.77 -4.45
N TRP A 86 25.40 11.02 -4.67
CA TRP A 86 26.82 11.35 -4.89
C TRP A 86 27.52 11.76 -3.59
N PHE A 87 28.51 10.97 -3.16
CA PHE A 87 29.25 11.09 -1.89
C PHE A 87 30.66 11.71 -2.01
N ALA A 88 31.00 12.33 -3.14
CA ALA A 88 32.27 13.06 -3.28
C ALA A 88 32.08 14.59 -3.19
N HIS A 89 33.20 15.31 -3.09
CA HIS A 89 33.20 16.77 -3.17
C HIS A 89 33.35 17.19 -4.64
N SER A 90 32.39 17.97 -5.15
CA SER A 90 32.40 18.44 -6.54
C SER A 90 32.64 19.95 -6.64
N SER A 91 32.32 20.68 -5.57
CA SER A 91 32.50 22.13 -5.49
C SER A 91 32.58 22.56 -4.02
N THR A 92 32.80 23.86 -3.79
CA THR A 92 32.80 24.49 -2.46
C THR A 92 31.41 24.83 -1.93
N LYS A 93 30.35 24.68 -2.73
CA LYS A 93 28.96 25.01 -2.36
C LYS A 93 28.09 23.76 -2.39
N GLU A 94 28.32 22.85 -1.45
CA GLU A 94 27.67 21.54 -1.39
C GLU A 94 26.90 21.29 -0.09
N ASP A 95 26.71 22.33 0.75
CA ASP A 95 26.14 22.21 2.10
C ASP A 95 24.79 21.47 2.11
N GLY A 96 23.92 21.79 1.14
CA GLY A 96 22.61 21.13 1.01
C GLY A 96 22.72 19.63 0.73
N ARG A 97 23.63 19.22 -0.15
CA ARG A 97 23.90 17.80 -0.43
C ARG A 97 24.51 17.13 0.79
N VAL A 98 25.55 17.71 1.38
CA VAL A 98 26.22 17.15 2.57
C VAL A 98 25.24 16.97 3.71
N TYR A 99 24.35 17.95 3.94
CA TYR A 99 23.31 17.87 4.95
C TYR A 99 22.31 16.73 4.66
N HIS A 100 21.84 16.60 3.40
CA HIS A 100 20.99 15.48 2.98
C HIS A 100 21.65 14.11 3.19
N LEU A 101 22.89 13.94 2.72
CA LEU A 101 23.65 12.69 2.91
C LEU A 101 23.85 12.37 4.39
N THR A 102 24.10 13.39 5.21
CA THR A 102 24.21 13.22 6.67
C THR A 102 22.92 12.67 7.26
N ARG A 103 21.76 13.18 6.84
CA ARG A 103 20.45 12.65 7.27
C ARG A 103 20.22 11.22 6.80
N VAL A 104 20.60 10.88 5.57
CA VAL A 104 20.54 9.51 5.05
C VAL A 104 21.40 8.57 5.89
N LEU A 105 22.65 8.93 6.20
CA LEU A 105 23.54 8.11 7.00
C LEU A 105 23.08 7.96 8.45
N ILE A 106 22.52 9.02 9.05
CA ILE A 106 21.93 8.95 10.41
C ILE A 106 20.72 8.01 10.40
N ALA A 107 19.79 8.17 9.45
CA ALA A 107 18.63 7.30 9.32
C ALA A 107 19.04 5.84 9.07
N PHE A 108 20.05 5.62 8.22
CA PHE A 108 20.58 4.28 7.97
C PHE A 108 21.14 3.64 9.24
N ARG A 109 21.89 4.39 10.06
CA ARG A 109 22.40 3.91 11.36
C ARG A 109 21.27 3.59 12.34
N GLU A 110 20.25 4.45 12.43
CA GLU A 110 19.06 4.21 13.25
C GLU A 110 18.35 2.92 12.82
N CYS A 111 18.11 2.74 11.52
CA CYS A 111 17.50 1.53 10.99
C CYS A 111 18.32 0.26 11.27
N ILE A 112 19.66 0.33 11.32
CA ILE A 112 20.49 -0.82 11.72
C ILE A 112 20.22 -1.20 13.19
N HIS A 113 20.13 -0.21 14.08
CA HIS A 113 19.82 -0.47 15.49
C HIS A 113 18.40 -1.02 15.69
N ASP A 114 17.43 -0.47 14.96
CA ASP A 114 16.04 -0.96 14.99
C ASP A 114 15.97 -2.39 14.48
N LEU A 115 16.70 -2.71 13.40
CA LEU A 115 16.75 -4.05 12.83
C LEU A 115 17.45 -5.04 13.77
N GLU A 116 18.53 -4.62 14.44
CA GLU A 116 19.18 -5.43 15.47
C GLU A 116 18.21 -5.72 16.63
N THR A 117 17.50 -4.70 17.11
CA THR A 117 16.50 -4.84 18.17
C THR A 117 15.36 -5.77 17.75
N PHE A 118 14.86 -5.63 16.52
CA PHE A 118 13.86 -6.51 15.95
C PHE A 118 14.30 -7.98 15.98
N TYR A 119 15.50 -8.29 15.49
CA TYR A 119 16.00 -9.67 15.47
C TYR A 119 16.29 -10.23 16.86
N ARG A 120 16.79 -9.42 17.80
CA ARG A 120 17.14 -9.89 19.15
C ARG A 120 15.92 -10.01 20.06
N SER A 121 14.98 -9.07 19.98
CA SER A 121 13.90 -8.91 20.95
C SER A 121 12.56 -9.37 20.41
N GLU A 122 12.26 -9.16 19.12
CA GLU A 122 10.93 -9.41 18.57
C GLU A 122 10.84 -10.77 17.87
N VAL A 123 11.79 -11.12 17.02
CA VAL A 123 11.79 -12.40 16.28
C VAL A 123 11.65 -13.63 17.17
N PRO A 124 12.29 -13.73 18.36
CA PRO A 124 12.09 -14.87 19.25
C PRO A 124 10.65 -15.04 19.76
N LYS A 125 9.89 -13.94 19.83
CA LYS A 125 8.47 -13.92 20.27
C LYS A 125 7.51 -14.28 19.15
N LEU A 126 7.93 -14.15 17.89
CA LEU A 126 7.10 -14.46 16.72
C LEU A 126 6.91 -15.97 16.59
N ARG A 127 5.67 -16.37 16.27
CA ARG A 127 5.36 -17.76 15.93
C ARG A 127 6.11 -18.14 14.65
N ALA A 128 6.48 -19.42 14.54
CA ALA A 128 7.01 -19.95 13.30
C ALA A 128 5.89 -20.14 12.29
N LEU A 129 6.26 -20.27 11.02
CA LEU A 129 5.36 -20.60 9.93
C LEU A 129 4.71 -21.96 10.18
N GLU A 130 3.38 -21.97 10.25
CA GLU A 130 2.57 -23.18 10.35
C GLU A 130 1.73 -23.33 9.09
N ALA A 131 1.73 -24.54 8.50
CA ALA A 131 0.93 -24.81 7.31
C ALA A 131 -0.55 -24.53 7.57
N GLY A 132 -1.22 -23.87 6.61
CA GLY A 132 -2.64 -23.53 6.71
C GLY A 132 -2.97 -22.31 7.57
N HIS A 133 -1.99 -21.68 8.23
CA HIS A 133 -2.21 -20.48 9.04
C HIS A 133 -1.65 -19.22 8.38
N ALA A 134 -2.37 -18.11 8.51
CA ALA A 134 -1.86 -16.80 8.10
C ALA A 134 -0.65 -16.43 8.95
N HIS A 135 0.41 -15.96 8.31
CA HIS A 135 1.65 -15.60 8.98
C HIS A 135 2.04 -14.15 8.64
N PRO A 136 2.40 -13.29 9.62
CA PRO A 136 2.71 -11.87 9.40
C PRO A 136 3.75 -11.60 8.32
N ARG A 137 4.70 -12.54 8.13
CA ARG A 137 5.69 -12.53 7.05
C ARG A 137 5.14 -12.21 5.65
N PHE A 138 3.89 -12.58 5.36
CA PHE A 138 3.32 -12.44 4.01
C PHE A 138 2.48 -11.17 3.83
N TYR A 139 2.41 -10.33 4.86
CA TYR A 139 1.55 -9.17 4.91
C TYR A 139 2.34 -7.91 5.29
N PRO A 140 1.80 -6.72 5.00
CA PRO A 140 2.34 -5.47 5.52
C PRO A 140 2.40 -5.47 7.05
N PHE A 141 3.33 -4.69 7.61
CA PHE A 141 3.58 -4.67 9.05
C PHE A 141 2.41 -4.05 9.86
N SER A 142 1.70 -3.08 9.29
CA SER A 142 0.62 -2.39 9.99
C SER A 142 -0.56 -3.32 10.25
N ASN A 143 -1.04 -3.33 11.50
CA ASN A 143 -2.12 -4.18 11.98
C ASN A 143 -3.12 -3.42 12.88
N THR A 144 -3.07 -2.09 12.86
CA THR A 144 -3.95 -1.22 13.65
C THR A 144 -4.45 -0.06 12.82
N PHE A 145 -5.63 0.46 13.15
CA PHE A 145 -6.15 1.73 12.66
C PHE A 145 -6.91 2.45 13.76
N VAL A 146 -7.21 3.73 13.55
CA VAL A 146 -7.95 4.57 14.51
C VAL A 146 -9.22 5.05 13.84
N ASP A 147 -10.37 4.95 14.49
CA ASP A 147 -11.62 5.50 13.95
C ASP A 147 -11.73 7.02 14.16
N GLU A 148 -12.81 7.62 13.66
CA GLU A 148 -13.11 9.05 13.82
C GLU A 148 -13.23 9.49 15.29
N ALA A 149 -13.60 8.58 16.18
CA ALA A 149 -13.73 8.84 17.62
C ALA A 149 -12.38 8.70 18.38
N GLY A 150 -11.29 8.37 17.68
CA GLY A 150 -9.98 8.16 18.29
C GLY A 150 -9.79 6.77 18.90
N LYS A 151 -10.72 5.83 18.70
CA LYS A 151 -10.62 4.46 19.19
C LYS A 151 -9.68 3.66 18.30
N VAL A 152 -8.70 3.01 18.93
CA VAL A 152 -7.75 2.14 18.25
C VAL A 152 -8.36 0.75 18.06
N PHE A 153 -8.28 0.23 16.84
CA PHE A 153 -8.64 -1.13 16.48
C PHE A 153 -7.40 -1.90 16.05
N THR A 154 -7.28 -3.13 16.51
CA THR A 154 -6.28 -4.10 16.05
C THR A 154 -6.95 -5.12 15.15
N PHE A 155 -6.24 -5.57 14.12
CA PHE A 155 -6.73 -6.57 13.18
C PHE A 155 -5.66 -7.58 12.80
N GLN A 156 -6.11 -8.72 12.29
CA GLN A 156 -5.26 -9.80 11.79
C GLN A 156 -5.54 -10.04 10.31
N TYR A 157 -4.50 -10.11 9.50
CA TYR A 157 -4.62 -10.45 8.09
C TYR A 157 -5.08 -11.90 7.91
N VAL A 158 -6.03 -12.10 7.01
CA VAL A 158 -6.57 -13.41 6.66
C VAL A 158 -5.95 -13.91 5.36
N ARG A 159 -6.04 -13.10 4.29
CA ARG A 159 -5.53 -13.45 2.95
C ARG A 159 -5.34 -12.21 2.08
N LYS A 160 -4.50 -12.34 1.05
CA LYS A 160 -4.45 -11.40 -0.08
C LYS A 160 -5.77 -11.49 -0.88
N LEU A 161 -6.28 -10.36 -1.36
CA LEU A 161 -7.45 -10.34 -2.23
C LEU A 161 -7.08 -10.48 -3.71
N GLU A 162 -5.84 -10.14 -4.07
CA GLU A 162 -5.31 -10.28 -5.42
C GLU A 162 -4.21 -11.35 -5.48
N SER A 163 -4.18 -12.12 -6.57
CA SER A 163 -3.12 -13.11 -6.84
C SER A 163 -1.96 -12.49 -7.63
N ASP A 164 -1.61 -11.24 -7.32
CA ASP A 164 -0.54 -10.50 -7.98
C ASP A 164 0.60 -10.17 -7.00
N PRO A 165 1.89 -10.24 -7.40
CA PRO A 165 3.01 -9.80 -6.57
C PRO A 165 2.93 -8.34 -6.11
N ALA A 166 2.24 -7.48 -6.85
CA ALA A 166 1.97 -6.09 -6.52
C ALA A 166 0.66 -5.90 -5.73
N CYS A 167 0.05 -6.98 -5.21
CA CYS A 167 -1.17 -6.93 -4.41
C CYS A 167 -1.04 -5.90 -3.28
N VAL A 168 -1.91 -4.90 -3.31
CA VAL A 168 -2.00 -3.86 -2.27
C VAL A 168 -3.23 -4.03 -1.39
N THR A 169 -4.06 -5.03 -1.65
CA THR A 169 -5.40 -5.18 -1.06
C THR A 169 -5.53 -6.50 -0.29
N TYR A 170 -5.90 -6.43 0.99
CA TYR A 170 -5.87 -7.56 1.92
C TYR A 170 -7.19 -7.70 2.68
N LEU A 171 -7.66 -8.94 2.86
CA LEU A 171 -8.73 -9.25 3.80
C LEU A 171 -8.13 -9.37 5.20
N ALA A 172 -8.73 -8.68 6.16
CA ALA A 172 -8.37 -8.78 7.56
C ALA A 172 -9.61 -8.90 8.44
N ARG A 173 -9.40 -9.31 9.69
CA ARG A 173 -10.43 -9.42 10.71
C ARG A 173 -10.05 -8.55 11.90
N ILE A 174 -10.96 -7.68 12.34
CA ILE A 174 -10.83 -6.93 13.58
C ILE A 174 -10.88 -7.92 14.75
N ASP A 175 -9.93 -7.79 15.67
CA ASP A 175 -9.99 -8.53 16.93
C ASP A 175 -11.19 -8.00 17.72
N SER A 176 -12.23 -8.82 17.92
CA SER A 176 -13.38 -8.42 18.73
C SER A 176 -12.89 -7.99 20.12
N PRO A 177 -13.45 -6.93 20.73
CA PRO A 177 -13.17 -6.65 22.13
C PRO A 177 -13.61 -7.88 22.93
N GLN A 178 -12.66 -8.54 23.61
CA GLN A 178 -12.97 -9.56 24.61
C GLN A 178 -13.89 -8.88 25.64
N PRO A 179 -15.14 -9.36 25.85
CA PRO A 179 -15.97 -8.79 26.90
C PRO A 179 -15.30 -9.04 28.24
N ILE A 180 -15.12 -7.98 29.02
CA ILE A 180 -14.48 -8.02 30.35
C ILE A 180 -15.31 -8.87 31.35
N PHE A 181 -16.57 -9.17 31.02
CA PHE A 181 -17.45 -10.05 31.79
C PHE A 181 -18.24 -10.98 30.85
N PRO A 182 -18.13 -12.32 30.98
CA PRO A 182 -18.79 -13.29 30.10
C PRO A 182 -20.31 -13.45 30.34
N ASP A 183 -20.89 -12.83 31.38
CA ASP A 183 -22.25 -13.18 31.84
C ASP A 183 -23.32 -12.08 31.69
N LEU A 184 -23.04 -10.99 30.95
CA LEU A 184 -24.10 -10.02 30.61
C LEU A 184 -24.59 -10.26 29.17
N PRO A 185 -25.90 -10.49 28.95
CA PRO A 185 -26.45 -10.51 27.60
C PRO A 185 -26.29 -9.11 27.02
N THR A 186 -25.22 -8.91 26.27
CA THR A 186 -25.04 -7.70 25.48
C THR A 186 -26.07 -7.81 24.38
N SER A 187 -27.04 -6.90 24.38
CA SER A 187 -27.82 -6.58 23.19
C SER A 187 -26.83 -6.04 22.15
N ALA A 188 -26.12 -6.95 21.50
CA ALA A 188 -25.26 -6.65 20.38
C ALA A 188 -26.20 -6.16 19.29
N THR A 189 -26.15 -4.86 19.03
CA THR A 189 -26.59 -4.32 17.75
C THR A 189 -25.95 -5.17 16.66
N PRO A 190 -26.73 -5.76 15.75
CA PRO A 190 -26.15 -6.55 14.68
C PRO A 190 -25.27 -5.65 13.81
N ALA A 191 -24.14 -6.20 13.35
CA ALA A 191 -23.43 -5.80 12.14
C ALA A 191 -22.39 -4.66 12.19
N ASP A 192 -21.51 -4.61 13.19
CA ASP A 192 -20.15 -4.15 12.88
C ASP A 192 -19.41 -5.31 12.21
N SER A 193 -19.27 -5.28 10.88
CA SER A 193 -18.53 -6.31 10.14
C SER A 193 -17.14 -6.49 10.77
N CYS A 194 -16.88 -7.68 11.31
CA CYS A 194 -15.55 -8.02 11.81
C CYS A 194 -14.55 -8.17 10.66
N ASN A 195 -15.02 -8.43 9.43
CA ASN A 195 -14.16 -8.55 8.26
C ASN A 195 -14.03 -7.18 7.58
N ILE A 196 -12.80 -6.78 7.33
CA ILE A 196 -12.41 -5.53 6.71
C ILE A 196 -11.49 -5.79 5.53
N VAL A 197 -11.45 -4.85 4.61
CA VAL A 197 -10.44 -4.76 3.57
C VAL A 197 -9.44 -3.68 3.96
N VAL A 198 -8.15 -4.02 3.93
CA VAL A 198 -7.03 -3.12 4.16
C VAL A 198 -6.29 -2.94 2.84
N LYS A 199 -6.19 -1.70 2.37
CA LYS A 199 -5.53 -1.33 1.10
C LYS A 199 -4.42 -0.31 1.35
N PHE A 200 -3.31 -0.43 0.63
CA PHE A 200 -2.19 0.53 0.71
C PHE A 200 -2.01 1.28 -0.62
N VAL A 201 -2.22 2.59 -0.62
CA VAL A 201 -2.30 3.41 -1.85
C VAL A 201 -1.61 4.76 -1.68
N ASN A 202 -1.11 5.35 -2.77
CA ASN A 202 -0.51 6.70 -2.73
C ASN A 202 -1.52 7.82 -3.02
N ARG A 203 -2.71 7.47 -3.51
CA ARG A 203 -3.81 8.39 -3.82
C ARG A 203 -5.13 7.65 -3.57
N TYR A 204 -6.10 8.37 -3.02
CA TYR A 204 -7.42 7.79 -2.75
C TYR A 204 -8.50 8.88 -2.79
N GLY A 205 -9.60 8.61 -3.49
CA GLY A 205 -10.75 9.52 -3.53
C GLY A 205 -11.69 9.33 -2.33
N THR A 206 -11.21 9.71 -1.14
CA THR A 206 -11.95 9.60 0.13
C THR A 206 -13.33 10.25 0.07
N GLU A 207 -13.42 11.47 -0.48
CA GLU A 207 -14.68 12.21 -0.59
C GLU A 207 -15.75 11.44 -1.38
N VAL A 208 -15.35 10.86 -2.52
CA VAL A 208 -16.26 10.09 -3.39
C VAL A 208 -16.64 8.76 -2.74
N HIS A 209 -15.68 8.09 -2.09
CA HIS A 209 -15.96 6.85 -1.36
C HIS A 209 -16.98 7.08 -0.25
N GLU A 210 -16.78 8.09 0.60
CA GLU A 210 -17.73 8.43 1.67
C GLU A 210 -19.10 8.84 1.12
N PHE A 211 -19.14 9.57 0.00
CA PHE A 211 -20.38 9.97 -0.66
C PHE A 211 -21.24 8.76 -1.07
N LEU A 212 -20.62 7.77 -1.72
CA LEU A 212 -21.32 6.55 -2.14
C LEU A 212 -21.61 5.61 -0.96
N ALA A 213 -20.71 5.54 0.02
CA ALA A 213 -20.91 4.70 1.21
C ALA A 213 -22.11 5.15 2.04
N LYS A 214 -22.32 6.46 2.19
CA LYS A 214 -23.51 7.04 2.87
C LYS A 214 -24.84 6.67 2.18
N ARG A 215 -24.78 6.25 0.92
CA ARG A 215 -25.93 5.85 0.09
C ARG A 215 -26.02 4.35 -0.13
N ASN A 216 -25.19 3.57 0.57
CA ASN A 216 -25.12 2.12 0.41
C ASN A 216 -24.71 1.67 -1.02
N HIS A 217 -23.92 2.50 -1.71
CA HIS A 217 -23.36 2.21 -3.04
C HIS A 217 -21.86 1.92 -3.03
N ALA A 218 -21.26 1.88 -1.84
CA ALA A 218 -19.88 1.50 -1.61
C ALA A 218 -19.74 0.92 -0.19
N PRO A 219 -18.74 0.07 0.08
CA PRO A 219 -18.47 -0.39 1.42
C PRO A 219 -18.19 0.79 2.35
N ARG A 220 -18.62 0.72 3.61
CA ARG A 220 -18.33 1.78 4.57
C ARG A 220 -16.82 1.94 4.76
N LEU A 221 -16.32 3.16 4.58
CA LEU A 221 -14.95 3.54 4.88
C LEU A 221 -14.77 3.66 6.41
N ARG A 222 -13.81 2.93 6.97
CA ARG A 222 -13.48 2.95 8.40
C ARG A 222 -12.24 3.80 8.71
N TYR A 223 -11.31 3.88 7.77
CA TYR A 223 -10.08 4.65 7.92
C TYR A 223 -9.51 5.02 6.55
N CYS A 224 -9.01 6.23 6.40
CA CYS A 224 -8.15 6.61 5.27
C CYS A 224 -7.13 7.62 5.77
N GLY A 225 -5.86 7.25 5.79
CA GLY A 225 -4.83 8.12 6.35
C GLY A 225 -3.43 7.56 6.31
N PRO A 226 -2.47 8.24 6.95
CA PRO A 226 -1.10 7.76 7.10
C PRO A 226 -1.06 6.38 7.74
N ILE A 227 -0.08 5.55 7.38
CA ILE A 227 0.08 4.23 8.02
C ILE A 227 0.43 4.44 9.51
N PRO A 228 -0.40 3.96 10.47
CA PRO A 228 -0.12 4.11 11.89
C PRO A 228 1.23 3.51 12.28
N ASN A 229 1.94 4.16 13.22
CA ASN A 229 3.30 3.80 13.64
C ASN A 229 4.37 3.88 12.55
N SER A 230 4.09 4.58 11.43
CA SER A 230 5.11 4.88 10.43
C SER A 230 5.99 6.04 10.92
N VAL A 231 7.31 5.79 11.07
CA VAL A 231 8.34 6.79 11.41
C VAL A 231 8.32 8.00 10.45
N VAL A 232 7.78 7.80 9.26
CA VAL A 232 7.62 8.81 8.21
C VAL A 232 6.73 9.97 8.69
N GLN A 233 5.73 9.73 9.54
CA GLN A 233 4.76 10.73 9.97
C GLN A 233 5.37 11.82 10.87
N GLU A 234 6.32 11.47 11.74
CA GLU A 234 6.96 12.43 12.65
C GLU A 234 8.01 13.32 11.96
N ARG A 235 8.46 12.94 10.77
CA ARG A 235 9.66 13.52 10.13
C ARG A 235 9.41 14.17 8.76
N LEU A 236 8.17 14.20 8.25
CA LEU A 236 7.87 14.90 6.99
C LEU A 236 7.90 16.42 7.16
N PRO A 237 8.73 17.16 6.39
CA PRO A 237 8.65 18.61 6.33
C PRO A 237 7.25 19.07 5.88
N GLU A 238 6.76 20.19 6.42
CA GLU A 238 5.52 20.87 5.99
C GLU A 238 5.41 21.01 4.45
N ALA A 239 6.54 21.21 3.76
CA ALA A 239 6.59 21.33 2.30
C ALA A 239 6.16 20.06 1.52
N LEU A 240 6.22 18.87 2.13
CA LEU A 240 5.73 17.61 1.56
C LEU A 240 4.25 17.33 1.93
N LYS A 241 3.62 18.18 2.75
CA LYS A 241 2.17 18.14 3.03
C LYS A 241 1.34 18.83 1.94
N VAL A 242 1.98 19.48 0.97
CA VAL A 242 1.31 20.02 -0.21
C VAL A 242 0.71 18.85 -0.99
N LEU A 243 -0.60 18.88 -1.21
CA LEU A 243 -1.28 17.89 -2.03
C LEU A 243 -0.59 17.82 -3.39
N PRO A 244 -0.15 16.62 -3.83
CA PRO A 244 0.51 16.50 -5.12
C PRO A 244 -0.47 16.89 -6.24
N PRO A 245 0.03 17.36 -7.39
CA PRO A 245 -0.82 17.65 -8.53
C PRO A 245 -1.71 16.44 -8.87
N PRO A 246 -3.00 16.63 -9.21
CA PRO A 246 -3.89 15.52 -9.52
C PRO A 246 -3.33 14.63 -10.62
N GLY A 247 -3.52 13.32 -10.47
CA GLY A 247 -2.98 12.33 -11.40
C GLY A 247 -1.57 11.85 -11.05
N LEU A 248 -0.83 12.55 -10.18
CA LEU A 248 0.51 12.13 -9.76
C LEU A 248 0.51 11.49 -8.36
N SER A 249 1.11 10.30 -8.26
CA SER A 249 1.29 9.56 -7.00
C SER A 249 2.55 10.03 -6.27
N LEU A 250 2.59 11.30 -5.86
CA LEU A 250 3.76 11.90 -5.19
C LEU A 250 3.59 12.01 -3.66
N GLY A 251 2.45 11.58 -3.12
CA GLY A 251 2.16 11.58 -1.69
C GLY A 251 2.71 10.35 -0.95
N PRO A 252 2.86 10.44 0.39
CA PRO A 252 3.20 9.28 1.21
C PRO A 252 2.14 8.18 1.04
N MET A 253 2.57 6.94 1.17
CA MET A 253 1.63 5.81 1.14
C MET A 253 0.63 5.92 2.29
N GLN A 254 -0.64 5.74 1.96
CA GLN A 254 -1.77 5.76 2.87
C GLN A 254 -2.28 4.34 3.08
N MET A 255 -2.87 4.11 4.26
CA MET A 255 -3.66 2.92 4.53
C MET A 255 -5.15 3.30 4.47
N VAL A 256 -5.91 2.48 3.77
CA VAL A 256 -7.35 2.58 3.64
C VAL A 256 -7.96 1.32 4.24
N VAL A 257 -8.91 1.48 5.16
CA VAL A 257 -9.66 0.38 5.77
C VAL A 257 -11.13 0.58 5.49
N MET A 258 -11.78 -0.44 4.94
CA MET A 258 -13.22 -0.41 4.63
C MET A 258 -13.87 -1.75 5.01
N ASP A 259 -15.20 -1.76 5.12
CA ASP A 259 -15.94 -3.00 5.36
C ASP A 259 -15.76 -3.99 4.19
N TYR A 260 -15.67 -5.29 4.50
CA TYR A 260 -15.67 -6.33 3.48
C TYR A 260 -17.10 -6.58 2.98
N VAL A 261 -17.29 -6.57 1.67
CA VAL A 261 -18.57 -6.88 1.02
C VAL A 261 -18.55 -8.33 0.53
N PRO A 262 -19.42 -9.21 1.06
CA PRO A 262 -19.67 -10.52 0.48
C PRO A 262 -20.30 -10.34 -0.91
N GLN A 263 -19.57 -10.76 -1.95
CA GLN A 263 -20.06 -10.68 -3.33
C GLN A 263 -21.13 -11.74 -3.58
N SER A 264 -22.26 -11.34 -4.16
CA SER A 264 -23.26 -12.26 -4.70
C SER A 264 -22.65 -13.17 -5.77
N LYS A 265 -23.07 -14.43 -5.77
CA LYS A 265 -22.69 -15.42 -6.80
C LYS A 265 -23.28 -15.11 -8.17
N HIS A 266 -24.32 -14.27 -8.22
CA HIS A 266 -25.06 -13.97 -9.44
C HIS A 266 -25.04 -12.47 -9.69
N THR A 267 -24.61 -12.09 -10.89
CA THR A 267 -24.80 -10.74 -11.41
C THR A 267 -26.28 -10.55 -11.74
N PRO A 268 -26.95 -9.51 -11.21
CA PRO A 268 -28.35 -9.23 -11.53
C PRO A 268 -28.56 -9.04 -13.03
N ALA A 269 -29.73 -9.45 -13.56
CA ALA A 269 -30.05 -9.29 -14.97
C ALA A 269 -30.11 -7.80 -15.40
N ASP A 270 -30.43 -6.91 -14.46
CA ASP A 270 -30.48 -5.47 -14.61
C ASP A 270 -29.19 -4.76 -14.13
N ALA A 271 -28.09 -5.50 -13.97
CA ALA A 271 -26.82 -5.01 -13.43
C ALA A 271 -26.35 -3.68 -14.03
N ARG A 272 -26.36 -3.56 -15.37
CA ARG A 272 -25.95 -2.32 -16.05
C ARG A 272 -26.86 -1.14 -15.69
N SER A 273 -28.17 -1.38 -15.63
CA SER A 273 -29.14 -0.35 -15.28
C SER A 273 -28.91 0.14 -13.85
N LYS A 274 -28.66 -0.77 -12.90
CA LYS A 274 -28.33 -0.39 -11.52
C LYS A 274 -27.03 0.41 -11.44
N VAL A 275 -25.97 -0.03 -12.11
CA VAL A 275 -24.68 0.70 -12.18
C VAL A 275 -24.88 2.10 -12.77
N LYS A 276 -25.69 2.21 -13.84
CA LYS A 276 -26.00 3.50 -14.46
C LYS A 276 -26.71 4.46 -13.51
N VAL A 277 -27.67 3.99 -12.72
CA VAL A 277 -28.37 4.84 -11.72
C VAL A 277 -27.39 5.42 -10.71
N VAL A 278 -26.47 4.60 -10.19
CA VAL A 278 -25.44 5.05 -9.24
C VAL A 278 -24.48 6.06 -9.90
N LEU A 279 -24.10 5.85 -11.16
CA LEU A 279 -23.25 6.80 -11.90
C LEU A 279 -23.95 8.13 -12.17
N ASP A 280 -25.22 8.11 -12.56
CA ASP A 280 -25.98 9.33 -12.82
C ASP A 280 -26.11 10.15 -11.52
N GLU A 281 -26.29 9.50 -10.36
CA GLU A 281 -26.23 10.16 -9.05
C GLU A 281 -24.84 10.73 -8.74
N LEU A 282 -23.78 9.95 -8.96
CA LEU A 282 -22.40 10.39 -8.77
C LEU A 282 -22.08 11.65 -9.60
N HIS A 283 -22.42 11.64 -10.89
CA HIS A 283 -22.14 12.72 -11.84
C HIS A 283 -22.97 13.97 -11.55
N SER A 284 -24.25 13.81 -11.18
CA SER A 284 -25.09 14.96 -10.78
C SER A 284 -24.61 15.69 -9.53
N ASN A 285 -23.77 15.05 -8.71
CA ASN A 285 -23.12 15.66 -7.55
C ASN A 285 -21.70 16.17 -7.87
N GLY A 286 -21.30 16.23 -9.14
CA GLY A 286 -20.02 16.78 -9.58
C GLY A 286 -18.83 15.86 -9.33
N PHE A 287 -19.06 14.55 -9.19
CA PHE A 287 -18.00 13.56 -9.02
C PHE A 287 -17.84 12.69 -10.26
N VAL A 288 -16.67 12.07 -10.39
CA VAL A 288 -16.35 11.07 -11.42
C VAL A 288 -15.66 9.87 -10.78
N PHE A 289 -15.86 8.70 -11.39
CA PHE A 289 -15.26 7.45 -10.91
C PHE A 289 -13.90 7.20 -11.57
N GLY A 290 -13.84 7.24 -12.90
CA GLY A 290 -12.64 7.21 -13.72
C GLY A 290 -12.07 5.83 -14.01
N ASP A 291 -12.14 4.90 -13.07
CA ASP A 291 -11.68 3.50 -13.25
C ASP A 291 -12.83 2.50 -13.28
N LEU A 292 -13.95 2.86 -13.92
CA LEU A 292 -15.12 1.99 -13.92
C LEU A 292 -14.81 0.74 -14.76
N ARG A 293 -14.74 -0.42 -14.11
CA ARG A 293 -14.53 -1.74 -14.73
C ARG A 293 -15.34 -2.83 -14.03
N PRO A 294 -15.65 -3.98 -14.68
CA PRO A 294 -16.39 -5.06 -14.02
C PRO A 294 -15.77 -5.53 -12.69
N GLN A 295 -14.44 -5.52 -12.60
CA GLN A 295 -13.70 -5.86 -11.37
C GLN A 295 -13.87 -4.85 -10.23
N ASN A 296 -14.28 -3.62 -10.53
CA ASN A 296 -14.46 -2.53 -9.56
C ASN A 296 -15.93 -2.34 -9.17
N VAL A 297 -16.81 -3.24 -9.61
CA VAL A 297 -18.24 -3.26 -9.32
C VAL A 297 -18.60 -4.61 -8.71
N LEU A 298 -18.98 -4.60 -7.44
CA LEU A 298 -19.55 -5.76 -6.77
C LEU A 298 -21.07 -5.62 -6.70
N PHE A 299 -21.74 -6.75 -6.57
CA PHE A 299 -23.14 -6.81 -6.14
C PHE A 299 -23.16 -7.53 -4.80
N ASP A 300 -23.77 -6.91 -3.79
CA ASP A 300 -23.95 -7.57 -2.49
C ASP A 300 -25.03 -8.67 -2.56
N GLU A 301 -25.27 -9.36 -1.45
CA GLU A 301 -26.26 -10.44 -1.37
C GLU A 301 -27.70 -9.99 -1.66
N SER A 302 -28.00 -8.70 -1.52
CA SER A 302 -29.30 -8.11 -1.89
C SER A 302 -29.38 -7.75 -3.39
N GLY A 303 -28.28 -7.91 -4.12
CA GLY A 303 -28.17 -7.56 -5.53
C GLY A 303 -27.99 -6.05 -5.74
N GLU A 304 -27.61 -5.30 -4.72
CA GLU A 304 -27.33 -3.87 -4.80
C GLU A 304 -25.87 -3.60 -5.16
N VAL A 305 -25.64 -2.52 -5.89
CA VAL A 305 -24.33 -2.16 -6.44
C VAL A 305 -23.42 -1.64 -5.32
N GLN A 306 -22.20 -2.18 -5.26
CA GLN A 306 -21.14 -1.73 -4.38
C GLN A 306 -19.90 -1.42 -5.22
N PHE A 307 -19.61 -0.13 -5.44
CA PHE A 307 -18.37 0.30 -6.08
C PHE A 307 -17.20 0.12 -5.12
N ILE A 308 -16.08 -0.34 -5.68
CA ILE A 308 -14.81 -0.52 -4.98
C ILE A 308 -13.68 0.06 -5.81
N ASP A 309 -12.51 0.26 -5.20
CA ASP A 309 -11.32 0.84 -5.84
C ASP A 309 -11.49 2.32 -6.24
N PHE A 310 -11.33 3.21 -5.25
CA PHE A 310 -11.57 4.65 -5.39
C PHE A 310 -10.30 5.46 -5.75
N ASP A 311 -9.21 4.81 -6.17
CA ASP A 311 -7.90 5.46 -6.33
C ASP A 311 -7.95 6.62 -7.33
N TRP A 312 -8.82 6.54 -8.34
CA TRP A 312 -8.89 7.52 -9.43
C TRP A 312 -10.01 8.55 -9.29
N THR A 313 -10.92 8.32 -8.34
CA THR A 313 -12.14 9.10 -8.20
C THR A 313 -11.85 10.52 -7.70
N GLY A 314 -12.77 11.45 -7.98
CA GLY A 314 -12.68 12.82 -7.48
C GLY A 314 -13.69 13.74 -8.15
N ARG A 315 -13.45 15.05 -8.06
CA ARG A 315 -14.33 16.08 -8.62
C ARG A 315 -14.20 16.18 -10.14
N SER A 316 -15.34 16.33 -10.81
CA SER A 316 -15.49 16.63 -12.24
C SER A 316 -15.28 18.11 -12.52
N ASN A 317 -14.81 18.45 -13.73
CA ASN A 317 -14.62 19.82 -14.21
C ASN A 317 -15.88 20.43 -14.86
N ASP A 318 -17.07 19.99 -14.46
CA ASP A 318 -18.30 20.46 -15.12
C ASP A 318 -18.61 21.94 -14.80
N ASP A 319 -18.08 22.47 -13.70
CA ASP A 319 -18.45 23.80 -13.18
C ASP A 319 -17.51 24.95 -13.56
N LYS A 320 -16.49 24.71 -14.40
CA LYS A 320 -15.51 25.73 -14.90
C LYS A 320 -14.94 26.67 -13.82
N SER A 321 -14.92 26.24 -12.57
CA SER A 321 -14.27 26.96 -11.47
C SER A 321 -12.78 26.62 -11.46
N ASP A 322 -11.93 27.51 -10.96
CA ASP A 322 -10.54 27.14 -10.71
C ASP A 322 -10.51 26.13 -9.55
N GLY A 323 -10.33 24.85 -9.88
CA GLY A 323 -10.43 23.73 -8.93
C GLY A 323 -9.45 22.59 -9.23
N ILE A 324 -9.23 21.75 -8.21
CA ILE A 324 -8.40 20.54 -8.30
C ILE A 324 -9.31 19.39 -8.76
N TYR A 325 -9.24 19.04 -10.05
CA TYR A 325 -10.06 18.00 -10.67
C TYR A 325 -9.38 16.64 -10.76
N ALA A 326 -10.19 15.58 -10.79
CA ALA A 326 -9.71 14.21 -10.94
C ALA A 326 -8.95 14.04 -12.26
N ARG A 327 -7.77 13.41 -12.20
CA ARG A 327 -6.93 13.13 -13.37
C ARG A 327 -6.45 11.69 -13.37
N TYR A 328 -6.32 11.14 -14.57
CA TYR A 328 -5.73 9.83 -14.76
C TYR A 328 -4.26 9.81 -14.33
N PRO A 329 -3.75 8.65 -13.87
CA PRO A 329 -2.33 8.48 -13.62
C PRO A 329 -1.49 8.77 -14.86
N LEU A 330 -0.21 9.11 -14.67
CA LEU A 330 0.73 9.31 -15.77
C LEU A 330 0.78 8.10 -16.71
N ASN A 331 0.80 6.90 -16.13
CA ASN A 331 0.83 5.64 -16.86
C ASN A 331 -0.53 4.96 -16.76
N ILE A 332 -1.18 4.79 -17.90
CA ILE A 332 -2.44 4.06 -18.03
C ILE A 332 -2.18 2.79 -18.85
N SER A 333 -2.81 1.68 -18.45
CA SER A 333 -2.73 0.41 -19.18
C SER A 333 -3.17 0.58 -20.63
N GLN A 334 -2.34 0.11 -21.56
CA GLN A 334 -2.63 0.08 -23.00
C GLN A 334 -3.49 -1.12 -23.41
N ASN A 335 -3.73 -2.07 -22.50
CA ASN A 335 -4.49 -3.29 -22.77
C ASN A 335 -5.99 -3.13 -22.53
N ILE A 336 -6.43 -1.95 -22.07
CA ILE A 336 -7.84 -1.66 -21.81
C ILE A 336 -8.33 -0.74 -22.93
N PRO A 337 -9.46 -1.05 -23.59
CA PRO A 337 -10.05 -0.22 -24.63
C PRO A 337 -10.75 1.00 -24.02
N TRP A 338 -9.97 1.97 -23.56
CA TRP A 338 -10.46 3.17 -22.92
C TRP A 338 -11.35 4.02 -23.84
N PRO A 339 -12.29 4.80 -23.27
CA PRO A 339 -13.01 5.87 -23.97
C PRO A 339 -12.11 6.84 -24.72
N GLU A 340 -12.66 7.51 -25.74
CA GLU A 340 -11.93 8.54 -26.47
C GLU A 340 -11.50 9.69 -25.53
N GLY A 341 -10.27 10.18 -25.68
CA GLY A 341 -9.74 11.27 -24.85
C GLY A 341 -9.06 10.86 -23.53
N VAL A 342 -9.16 9.58 -23.14
CA VAL A 342 -8.42 9.04 -21.97
C VAL A 342 -6.93 8.92 -22.29
N LYS A 343 -6.10 9.64 -21.55
CA LYS A 343 -4.63 9.59 -21.65
C LYS A 343 -3.98 9.99 -20.34
N GLY A 344 -2.70 9.69 -20.19
CA GLY A 344 -1.95 10.03 -18.99
C GLY A 344 -2.11 11.51 -18.62
N LEU A 345 -2.43 11.77 -17.35
CA LEU A 345 -2.65 13.11 -16.78
C LEU A 345 -3.85 13.90 -17.36
N SER A 346 -4.67 13.34 -18.25
CA SER A 346 -5.90 14.00 -18.67
C SER A 346 -6.94 14.01 -17.55
N THR A 347 -7.83 14.99 -17.60
CA THR A 347 -8.98 15.09 -16.70
C THR A 347 -9.89 13.89 -16.89
N ILE A 348 -10.40 13.35 -15.80
CA ILE A 348 -11.41 12.31 -15.81
C ILE A 348 -12.77 12.98 -16.01
N LEU A 349 -13.54 12.53 -17.00
CA LEU A 349 -14.82 13.11 -17.39
C LEU A 349 -15.97 12.13 -17.14
N PRO A 350 -17.20 12.61 -16.85
CA PRO A 350 -18.38 11.75 -16.70
C PRO A 350 -18.63 10.83 -17.90
N GLN A 351 -18.34 11.32 -19.11
CA GLN A 351 -18.50 10.56 -20.35
C GLN A 351 -17.62 9.30 -20.37
N HIS A 352 -16.43 9.35 -19.75
CA HIS A 352 -15.56 8.18 -19.67
C HIS A 352 -16.23 7.05 -18.86
N ASP A 353 -16.86 7.37 -17.74
CA ASP A 353 -17.60 6.39 -16.92
C ASP A 353 -18.80 5.82 -17.67
N GLN A 354 -19.53 6.67 -18.40
CA GLN A 354 -20.71 6.27 -19.17
C GLN A 354 -20.34 5.30 -20.30
N GLU A 355 -19.28 5.61 -21.06
CA GLU A 355 -18.77 4.72 -22.11
C GLU A 355 -18.24 3.42 -21.56
N MET A 356 -17.56 3.44 -20.40
CA MET A 356 -17.13 2.21 -19.73
C MET A 356 -18.32 1.39 -19.27
N CYS A 357 -19.35 2.00 -18.66
CA CYS A 357 -20.59 1.33 -18.25
C CYS A 357 -21.29 0.67 -19.44
N ALA A 358 -21.34 1.36 -20.58
CA ALA A 358 -21.91 0.88 -21.84
C ALA A 358 -21.13 -0.28 -22.48
N LYS A 359 -19.94 -0.64 -21.96
CA LYS A 359 -19.14 -1.81 -22.38
C LYS A 359 -19.27 -3.00 -21.42
N MET A 360 -19.96 -2.88 -20.28
CA MET A 360 -20.02 -3.92 -19.24
C MET A 360 -21.27 -4.80 -19.31
N PHE A 361 -21.13 -6.02 -18.76
CA PHE A 361 -22.22 -6.96 -18.54
C PHE A 361 -22.97 -7.35 -19.84
N PHE A 362 -22.21 -7.62 -20.90
CA PHE A 362 -22.70 -8.20 -22.15
C PHE A 362 -22.19 -9.62 -22.31
#